data_AF-A0A8X6LHL1-F1
#
_entry.id   AF-A0A8X6LHL1-F1
#
_cell.length_a   1.000
_cell.length_b   1.000
_cell.length_c   1.000
_cell.angle_alpha   90.00
_cell.angle_beta   90.00
_cell.angle_gamma   90.00
#
_symmetry.space_group_name_H-M   'P 1'
#
loop_
_entity.id
_entity.type
_entity.pdbx_description
1 polymer ?
#
loop_
_entity_poly.entity_id
_entity_poly.type
_entity_poly.pdbx_seq_one_letter_code
_entity_poly.pdbx_strand_id
1 'polypeptide(L)'
;MSEELFSILLDLVGQEIIESITVEERLSICLRYLITGHSFTSLTFYYRVGLSTIHEIVRETTQALWNALQPRYMAIPSTDEWSKIAQD
;
A
#
# COMPACT_ATOMS: atom_id res chain seq x y z
N MET A 1 6.71 -33.82 15.96
CA MET A 1 7.38 -32.80 16.78
C MET A 1 6.66 -32.73 18.11
N SER A 2 7.37 -32.66 19.24
CA SER A 2 6.71 -32.45 20.54
C SER A 2 6.14 -31.03 20.59
N GLU A 3 5.01 -30.84 21.25
CA GLU A 3 4.40 -29.50 21.43
C GLU A 3 5.38 -28.54 22.12
N GLU A 4 6.24 -29.05 23.00
CA GLU A 4 7.30 -28.28 23.65
C GLU A 4 8.30 -27.68 22.66
N LEU A 5 8.70 -28.44 21.63
CA LEU A 5 9.63 -27.96 20.61
C LEU A 5 8.97 -26.86 19.74
N PHE A 6 7.66 -26.97 19.50
CA PHE A 6 6.89 -25.98 18.78
C PHE A 6 6.75 -24.68 19.57
N SER A 7 6.46 -24.75 20.87
CA SER A 7 6.37 -23.57 21.75
C SER A 7 7.70 -22.84 21.89
N ILE A 8 8.82 -23.57 21.99
CA ILE A 8 10.17 -22.98 22.01
C ILE A 8 10.46 -22.23 20.71
N LEU A 9 10.12 -22.81 19.55
CA LEU A 9 10.27 -22.14 18.26
C LEU A 9 9.39 -20.90 18.14
N LEU A 10 8.17 -20.96 18.66
CA LEU A 10 7.22 -19.85 18.62
C LEU A 10 7.69 -18.68 19.49
N ASP A 11 8.20 -18.94 20.70
CA ASP A 11 8.74 -17.91 21.59
C ASP A 11 10.05 -17.30 21.06
N LEU A 12 10.90 -18.11 20.40
CA LEU A 12 12.14 -17.64 19.78
C LEU A 12 11.90 -16.78 18.53
N VAL A 13 10.88 -17.10 17.73
CA VAL A 13 10.61 -16.41 16.46
C VAL A 13 9.57 -15.29 16.64
N GLY A 14 8.68 -15.39 17.63
CA GLY A 14 7.55 -14.48 17.83
C GLY A 14 7.95 -13.03 18.14
N GLN A 15 9.13 -12.82 18.72
CA GLN A 15 9.70 -11.49 18.97
C GLN A 15 10.30 -10.84 17.69
N GLU A 16 10.53 -11.62 16.63
CA GLU A 16 11.03 -11.16 15.33
C GLU A 16 9.93 -11.05 14.24
N ILE A 17 8.66 -11.36 14.58
CA ILE A 17 7.53 -11.13 13.67
C ILE A 17 7.17 -9.64 13.73
N ILE A 18 7.97 -8.84 13.03
CA ILE A 18 7.69 -7.47 12.63
C ILE A 18 6.40 -7.49 11.78
N GLU A 19 5.62 -6.41 11.74
CA GLU A 19 4.63 -6.24 10.65
C GLU A 19 5.32 -6.59 9.33
N SER A 20 4.88 -7.67 8.68
CA SER A 20 5.71 -8.36 7.68
C SER A 20 6.16 -7.48 6.52
N ILE A 21 5.53 -6.32 6.31
CA ILE A 21 5.77 -5.39 5.20
C ILE A 21 5.66 -3.96 5.73
N THR A 22 6.77 -3.22 5.68
CA THR A 22 6.89 -1.83 6.17
C THR A 22 6.03 -0.84 5.38
N VAL A 23 5.74 0.33 5.94
CA VAL A 23 4.97 1.39 5.26
C VAL A 23 5.64 1.81 3.96
N GLU A 24 6.97 1.92 3.95
CA GLU A 24 7.80 2.26 2.80
C GLU A 24 7.68 1.20 1.69
N GLU A 25 7.68 -0.07 2.06
CA GLU A 25 7.54 -1.17 1.11
C GLU A 25 6.12 -1.26 0.55
N ARG A 26 5.09 -1.07 1.39
CA ARG A 26 3.70 -0.97 0.96
C ARG A 26 3.51 0.17 -0.05
N LEU A 27 4.11 1.32 0.22
CA LEU A 27 4.09 2.46 -0.70
C LEU A 27 4.83 2.14 -2.01
N SER A 28 5.99 1.51 -1.95
CA SER A 28 6.75 1.08 -3.14
C SER A 28 5.93 0.14 -4.03
N ILE A 29 5.29 -0.88 -3.45
CA ILE A 29 4.41 -1.83 -4.16
C ILE A 29 3.27 -1.08 -4.85
N CYS A 30 2.58 -0.20 -4.11
CA CYS A 30 1.45 0.57 -4.62
C CYS A 30 1.86 1.51 -5.76
N LEU A 31 2.97 2.25 -5.60
CA LEU A 31 3.47 3.13 -6.66
C LEU A 31 3.90 2.35 -7.89
N ARG A 32 4.57 1.21 -7.72
CA ARG A 32 4.93 0.36 -8.85
C ARG A 32 3.68 -0.11 -9.61
N TYR A 33 2.61 -0.50 -8.92
CA TYR A 33 1.33 -0.81 -9.55
C TYR A 33 0.79 0.36 -10.37
N LEU A 34 0.67 1.55 -9.76
CA LEU A 34 0.08 2.74 -10.40
C LEU A 34 0.89 3.24 -11.61
N ILE A 35 2.22 3.13 -11.57
CA ILE A 35 3.12 3.62 -12.63
C ILE A 35 3.19 2.64 -13.81
N THR A 36 3.26 1.34 -13.53
CA THR A 36 3.55 0.33 -14.56
C THR A 36 2.30 -0.35 -15.13
N GLY A 37 1.19 -0.33 -14.40
CA GLY A 37 -0.02 -1.08 -14.75
C GLY A 37 0.16 -2.60 -14.70
N HIS A 38 1.21 -3.11 -14.04
CA HIS A 38 1.40 -4.55 -13.86
C HIS A 38 0.22 -5.19 -13.13
N SER A 39 -0.10 -6.44 -13.49
CA SER A 39 -1.09 -7.22 -12.74
C SER A 39 -0.60 -7.53 -11.32
N PHE A 40 -1.53 -7.75 -10.38
CA PHE A 40 -1.18 -8.17 -9.01
C PHE A 40 -0.35 -9.44 -8.99
N THR A 41 -0.64 -10.41 -9.87
CA THR A 41 0.16 -11.63 -10.04
C THR A 41 1.61 -11.32 -10.44
N SER A 42 1.84 -10.28 -11.26
CA SER A 42 3.21 -9.88 -11.60
C SER A 42 3.94 -9.32 -10.37
N LEU A 43 3.24 -8.53 -9.55
CA LEU A 43 3.80 -7.95 -8.33
C LEU A 43 4.15 -8.99 -7.27
N THR A 44 3.42 -10.11 -7.18
CA THR A 44 3.79 -11.20 -6.25
C THR A 44 5.17 -11.75 -6.56
N PHE A 45 5.54 -11.84 -7.84
CA PHE A 45 6.89 -12.29 -8.24
C PHE A 45 7.96 -11.23 -7.93
N TYR A 46 7.68 -9.95 -8.18
CA TYR A 46 8.65 -8.88 -7.94
C TYR A 46 8.98 -8.66 -6.47
N TYR A 47 7.96 -8.70 -5.61
CA TYR A 47 8.10 -8.38 -4.18
C TYR A 47 8.11 -9.62 -3.28
N ARG A 48 7.87 -10.82 -3.85
CA ARG A 48 7.78 -12.09 -3.09
C ARG A 48 6.72 -12.06 -1.99
N VAL A 49 5.64 -11.30 -2.24
CA VAL A 49 4.49 -11.15 -1.35
C VAL A 49 3.30 -11.90 -1.94
N GLY A 50 2.50 -12.54 -1.09
CA GLY A 50 1.31 -13.29 -1.52
C GLY A 50 0.29 -12.41 -2.25
N LEU A 51 -0.48 -13.01 -3.16
CA LEU A 51 -1.44 -12.28 -4.00
C LEU A 51 -2.49 -11.52 -3.20
N SER A 52 -3.04 -12.13 -2.15
CA SER A 52 -4.00 -11.49 -1.24
C SER A 52 -3.40 -10.28 -0.55
N THR A 53 -2.17 -10.40 -0.07
CA THR A 53 -1.45 -9.31 0.61
C THR A 53 -1.11 -8.17 -0.35
N ILE A 54 -0.68 -8.45 -1.59
CA ILE A 54 -0.51 -7.42 -2.64
C ILE A 54 -1.83 -6.68 -2.88
N HIS A 55 -2.94 -7.40 -3.02
CA HIS A 55 -4.25 -6.81 -3.24
C HIS A 55 -4.66 -5.87 -2.10
N GLU A 56 -4.46 -6.32 -0.86
CA GLU A 56 -4.72 -5.53 0.35
C GLU A 56 -3.85 -4.28 0.44
N ILE A 57 -2.55 -4.42 0.19
CA ILE A 57 -1.60 -3.31 0.16
C ILE A 57 -2.03 -2.26 -0.85
N VAL A 58 -2.29 -2.66 -2.10
CA VAL A 58 -2.66 -1.70 -3.15
C VAL A 58 -3.96 -0.99 -2.79
N ARG A 59 -4.97 -1.72 -2.30
CA ARG A 59 -6.26 -1.14 -1.88
C ARG A 59 -6.09 -0.11 -0.76
N GLU A 60 -5.43 -0.48 0.32
CA GLU A 60 -5.29 0.37 1.51
C GLU A 60 -4.38 1.56 1.27
N THR A 61 -3.25 1.35 0.60
CA THR A 61 -2.29 2.41 0.30
C THR A 61 -2.85 3.40 -0.73
N THR A 62 -3.61 2.94 -1.73
CA THR A 62 -4.29 3.86 -2.68
C THR A 62 -5.33 4.70 -1.96
N GLN A 63 -6.10 4.14 -1.04
CA GLN A 63 -7.07 4.90 -0.24
C GLN A 63 -6.38 5.95 0.64
N ALA A 64 -5.26 5.59 1.28
CA ALA A 64 -4.48 6.52 2.09
C ALA A 64 -3.90 7.66 1.23
N LEU A 65 -3.37 7.34 0.05
CA LEU A 65 -2.89 8.33 -0.91
C LEU A 65 -4.00 9.27 -1.37
N TRP A 66 -5.18 8.73 -1.70
CA TRP A 66 -6.34 9.54 -2.07
C TRP A 66 -6.72 10.51 -0.97
N ASN A 67 -6.89 10.02 0.26
CA ASN A 67 -7.28 10.84 1.40
C ASN A 67 -6.29 11.97 1.69
N ALA A 68 -4.99 11.73 1.50
CA ALA A 68 -3.95 12.72 1.73
C ALA A 68 -3.81 13.74 0.58
N LEU A 69 -3.95 13.30 -0.67
CA LEU A 69 -3.63 14.11 -1.85
C LEU A 69 -4.85 14.82 -2.43
N GLN A 70 -6.03 14.19 -2.41
CA GLN A 70 -7.24 14.73 -3.03
C GLN A 70 -7.58 16.14 -2.53
N PRO A 71 -7.54 16.45 -1.23
CA PRO A 71 -7.89 17.79 -0.76
C PRO A 71 -6.93 18.89 -1.21
N ARG A 72 -5.68 18.53 -1.57
CA ARG A 72 -4.64 19.50 -1.95
C ARG A 72 -4.49 19.67 -3.46
N TYR A 73 -4.66 18.59 -4.21
CA TYR A 73 -4.38 18.56 -5.66
C TYR A 73 -5.64 18.39 -6.52
N MET A 74 -6.76 17.99 -5.91
CA MET A 74 -8.05 17.82 -6.59
C MET A 74 -9.18 18.43 -5.74
N ALA A 75 -8.90 19.57 -5.10
CA ALA A 75 -9.93 20.36 -4.47
C ALA A 75 -10.95 20.81 -5.52
N ILE A 76 -12.24 20.80 -5.16
CA ILE A 76 -13.28 21.37 -6.02
C ILE A 76 -13.04 22.87 -6.07
N PRO A 77 -12.80 23.46 -7.25
CA PRO A 77 -12.58 24.90 -7.34
C PRO A 77 -13.83 25.65 -6.87
N SER A 78 -13.63 26.74 -6.15
CA SER A 78 -14.66 27.70 -5.82
C SER A 78 -15.17 28.44 -7.07
N THR A 79 -16.35 29.06 -6.99
CA THR A 79 -16.90 29.86 -8.09
C THR A 79 -15.93 30.94 -8.60
N ASP A 80 -15.15 31.53 -7.70
CA ASP A 80 -14.15 32.55 -8.03
C ASP A 80 -12.95 31.93 -8.77
N GLU A 81 -12.50 30.74 -8.35
CA GLU A 81 -11.46 29.99 -9.07
C GLU A 81 -11.94 29.53 -10.44
N TRP A 82 -13.19 29.05 -10.55
CA TRP A 82 -13.80 28.73 -11.84
C TRP A 82 -13.87 29.94 -12.76
N SER A 83 -14.21 31.11 -12.22
CA SER A 83 -14.28 32.35 -13.00
C SER A 83 -12.90 32.78 -13.52
N LYS A 84 -11.84 32.57 -12.73
CA LYS A 84 -10.46 32.82 -13.16
C LYS A 84 -10.03 31.84 -14.25
N ILE A 85 -10.27 30.54 -14.06
CA ILE A 85 -9.94 29.50 -15.07
C ILE A 85 -10.67 29.75 -16.39
N ALA A 86 -11.92 30.23 -16.36
CA ALA A 86 -12.69 30.52 -17.57
C ALA A 86 -12.19 31.76 -18.34
N GLN A 87 -11.34 32.59 -17.73
CA GLN A 87 -10.78 33.81 -18.31
C GLN A 87 -9.32 33.64 -18.78
N ASP A 88 -8.65 32.57 -18.37
CA ASP A 88 -7.31 32.15 -18.82
C ASP A 88 -7.36 31.40 -20.17
#